data_AF-A0A7Y0Z6Q5-F1
#
_entry.id   AF-A0A7Y0Z6Q5-F1
#
_cell.length_a   1.000
_cell.length_b   1.000
_cell.length_c   1.000
_cell.angle_alpha   90.00
_cell.angle_beta   90.00
_cell.angle_gamma   90.00
#
_symmetry.space_group_name_H-M   'P 1'
#
loop_
_entity.id
_entity.type
_entity.pdbx_description
1 polymer ?
#
loop_
_entity_poly.entity_id
_entity_poly.type
_entity_poly.pdbx_seq_one_letter_code
_entity_poly.pdbx_strand_id
1 'polypeptide(L)'
;MRTLYLMLLSIALAGCAGGIAGGAAPSVKWVANSKTDSFTDVSSCAVTVGSLYTSSGVFTMTNKYYPYLEIVNGDLRVGVKSGGRFLIPVGDVQLRVDQNKAWTISTSETPLDYVPEGQLKAMQAYAPKDPQQQQIVENAYKTAMEATARSMSPFTASTGEKAQSILKEMRSGKTLIYRTVGLNQAASTTGEYVLDQSLEVALRQCGIQ
;
A
#
# COMPACT_ATOMS: atom_id res chain seq x y z
N MET A 1 14.57 -77.02 15.03
CA MET A 1 13.96 -76.43 13.82
C MET A 1 12.52 -76.05 14.15
N ARG A 2 12.09 -74.84 13.75
CA ARG A 2 10.71 -74.30 13.81
C ARG A 2 10.19 -73.75 15.15
N THR A 3 10.81 -72.68 15.67
CA THR A 3 10.10 -71.63 16.44
C THR A 3 11.03 -70.44 16.69
N LEU A 4 11.38 -69.69 15.64
CA LEU A 4 12.12 -68.43 15.81
C LEU A 4 12.04 -67.52 14.59
N TYR A 5 10.84 -67.21 14.07
CA TYR A 5 10.69 -66.32 12.91
C TYR A 5 9.41 -65.48 12.92
N LEU A 6 8.94 -65.06 14.10
CA LEU A 6 7.72 -64.24 14.22
C LEU A 6 7.84 -63.04 15.18
N MET A 7 9.04 -62.51 15.38
CA MET A 7 9.23 -61.22 16.04
C MET A 7 10.33 -60.44 15.34
N LEU A 8 10.03 -59.79 14.21
CA LEU A 8 10.92 -58.79 13.60
C LEU A 8 10.22 -57.98 12.47
N LEU A 9 8.93 -57.66 12.62
CA LEU A 9 8.21 -56.90 11.59
C LEU A 9 7.17 -55.92 12.17
N SER A 10 7.55 -55.12 13.16
CA SER A 10 6.67 -54.08 13.73
C SER A 10 7.35 -52.75 14.07
N ILE A 11 8.58 -52.51 13.61
CA ILE A 11 9.29 -51.23 13.83
C ILE A 11 9.67 -50.61 12.48
N ALA A 12 8.68 -50.12 11.72
CA ALA A 12 8.95 -49.38 10.48
C ALA A 12 7.86 -48.35 10.10
N LEU A 13 7.09 -47.81 11.06
CA LEU A 13 6.08 -46.77 10.75
C LEU A 13 6.04 -45.56 11.71
N ALA A 14 7.01 -45.43 12.63
CA ALA A 14 7.06 -44.30 13.58
C ALA A 14 8.16 -43.27 13.23
N GLY A 15 8.33 -42.96 11.94
CA GLY A 15 9.43 -42.11 11.47
C GLY A 15 9.02 -41.13 10.38
N CYS A 16 8.09 -40.21 10.68
CA CYS A 16 7.89 -38.92 9.99
C CYS A 16 6.82 -38.08 10.74
N ALA A 17 6.93 -37.92 12.07
CA ALA A 17 6.00 -37.10 12.84
C ALA A 17 6.68 -36.24 13.92
N GLY A 18 8.00 -36.07 13.87
CA GLY A 18 8.74 -35.19 14.77
C GLY A 18 9.71 -34.34 13.96
N GLY A 19 9.41 -33.04 13.79
CA GLY A 19 10.36 -32.12 13.17
C GLY A 19 9.82 -30.90 12.43
N ILE A 20 8.58 -30.44 12.67
CA ILE A 20 8.21 -29.02 12.47
C ILE A 20 7.61 -28.49 13.77
N ALA A 21 8.39 -28.60 14.84
CA ALA A 21 8.21 -27.76 16.01
C ALA A 21 8.87 -26.40 15.71
N GLY A 22 8.08 -25.32 15.69
CA GLY A 22 8.58 -23.97 15.99
C GLY A 22 8.47 -22.90 14.90
N GLY A 23 8.02 -23.21 13.69
CA GLY A 23 7.68 -22.17 12.72
C GLY A 23 6.25 -21.71 12.92
N ALA A 24 6.02 -20.64 13.69
CA ALA A 24 4.71 -19.98 13.68
C ALA A 24 4.29 -19.78 12.21
N ALA A 25 3.09 -20.25 11.83
CA ALA A 25 2.56 -19.99 10.50
C ALA A 25 2.67 -18.48 10.25
N PRO A 26 3.21 -18.03 9.12
CA PRO A 26 3.50 -16.61 8.93
C PRO A 26 2.19 -15.83 9.05
N SER A 27 2.05 -15.10 10.15
CA SER A 27 0.89 -14.26 10.41
C SER A 27 1.02 -12.98 9.60
N VAL A 28 -0.13 -12.42 9.19
CA VAL A 28 -0.18 -11.07 8.62
C VAL A 28 0.50 -10.12 9.60
N LYS A 29 1.50 -9.38 9.12
CA LYS A 29 2.27 -8.42 9.90
C LYS A 29 2.54 -7.19 9.08
N TRP A 30 2.59 -6.04 9.73
CA TRP A 30 3.09 -4.82 9.14
C TRP A 30 4.60 -4.91 8.97
N VAL A 31 5.08 -4.43 7.83
CA VAL A 31 6.50 -4.45 7.48
C VAL A 31 6.92 -3.14 6.88
N ALA A 32 8.17 -2.73 7.16
CA ALA A 32 8.82 -1.65 6.45
C ALA A 32 9.45 -2.18 5.16
N ASN A 33 9.26 -1.43 4.08
CA ASN A 33 9.87 -1.67 2.79
C ASN A 33 10.53 -0.37 2.33
N SER A 34 11.85 -0.37 2.28
CA SER A 34 12.63 0.75 1.77
C SER A 34 13.00 0.49 0.32
N LYS A 35 12.78 1.49 -0.53
CA LYS A 35 13.14 1.47 -1.94
C LYS A 35 13.95 2.71 -2.26
N THR A 36 15.03 2.54 -3.01
CA THR A 36 15.72 3.67 -3.66
C THR A 36 15.46 3.58 -5.15
N ASP A 37 14.98 4.67 -5.73
CA ASP A 37 14.88 4.80 -7.18
C ASP A 37 16.29 4.98 -7.77
N SER A 38 16.74 4.03 -8.58
CA SER A 38 18.10 4.06 -9.16
C SER A 38 18.30 5.11 -10.25
N PHE A 39 17.24 5.79 -10.70
CA PHE A 39 17.32 6.86 -11.68
C PHE A 39 17.39 8.24 -11.02
N THR A 40 16.64 8.45 -9.94
CA THR A 40 16.58 9.74 -9.23
C THR A 40 17.37 9.78 -7.93
N ASP A 41 17.90 8.64 -7.48
CA ASP A 41 18.53 8.43 -6.17
C ASP A 41 17.62 8.80 -4.97
N VAL A 42 16.31 8.92 -5.21
CA VAL A 42 15.33 9.20 -4.15
C VAL A 42 15.00 7.91 -3.40
N SER A 43 15.23 7.93 -2.10
CA SER A 43 14.81 6.85 -1.18
C SER A 43 13.44 7.14 -0.59
N SER A 44 12.59 6.11 -0.53
CA SER A 44 11.35 6.10 0.24
C SER A 44 11.29 4.89 1.17
N CYS A 45 10.55 5.03 2.27
CA CYS A 45 10.27 3.92 3.18
C CYS A 45 8.77 3.85 3.43
N ALA A 46 8.17 2.72 3.06
CA ALA A 46 6.75 2.47 3.20
C ALA A 46 6.49 1.35 4.21
N VAL A 47 5.54 1.57 5.11
CA VAL A 47 4.98 0.57 6.02
C VAL A 47 3.70 0.03 5.41
N THR A 48 3.61 -1.28 5.23
CA THR A 48 2.44 -1.94 4.62
C THR A 48 2.30 -3.38 5.09
N VAL A 49 1.30 -4.08 4.57
CA VAL A 49 1.04 -5.50 4.75
C VAL A 49 1.06 -6.19 3.39
N GLY A 50 1.27 -7.51 3.36
CA GLY A 50 1.25 -8.30 2.13
C GLY A 50 0.20 -9.39 2.10
N SER A 51 0.16 -10.11 0.97
CA SER A 51 -0.62 -11.33 0.80
C SER A 51 0.19 -12.60 0.96
N LEU A 52 1.50 -12.54 0.71
CA LEU A 52 2.41 -13.67 0.88
C LEU A 52 3.59 -13.25 1.75
N TYR A 53 3.91 -14.09 2.73
CA TYR A 53 4.96 -13.86 3.69
C TYR A 53 5.93 -15.03 3.62
N THR A 54 7.21 -14.74 3.37
CA THR A 54 8.29 -15.73 3.34
C THR A 54 9.32 -15.38 4.42
N SER A 55 10.31 -16.25 4.61
CA SER A 55 11.48 -15.92 5.44
C SER A 55 12.27 -14.72 4.90
N SER A 56 12.18 -14.46 3.60
CA SER A 56 12.95 -13.44 2.87
C SER A 56 12.19 -12.15 2.59
N GLY A 57 10.89 -12.08 2.87
CA GLY A 57 10.14 -10.85 2.62
C GLY A 57 8.63 -10.99 2.61
N VAL A 58 7.98 -9.91 2.17
CA VAL A 58 6.53 -9.77 2.09
C VAL A 58 6.16 -9.29 0.69
N PHE A 59 5.18 -9.96 0.08
CA PHE A 59 4.78 -9.71 -1.29
C PHE A 59 3.30 -9.34 -1.37
N THR A 60 3.02 -8.29 -2.14
CA THR A 60 1.67 -7.88 -2.52
C THR A 60 1.31 -8.48 -3.88
N MET A 61 0.02 -8.55 -4.21
CA MET A 61 -0.48 -9.14 -5.45
C MET A 61 -1.14 -8.08 -6.33
N THR A 62 -1.03 -8.25 -7.65
CA THR A 62 -1.76 -7.46 -8.65
C THR A 62 -3.26 -7.56 -8.41
N ASN A 63 -4.00 -6.48 -8.69
CA ASN A 63 -5.44 -6.36 -8.46
C ASN A 63 -5.87 -6.46 -6.99
N LYS A 64 -4.94 -6.27 -6.06
CA LYS A 64 -5.24 -6.09 -4.64
C LYS A 64 -4.76 -4.73 -4.17
N TYR A 65 -5.41 -4.25 -3.13
CA TYR A 65 -5.08 -2.99 -2.47
C TYR A 65 -4.61 -3.27 -1.06
N TYR A 66 -3.73 -2.41 -0.54
CA TYR A 66 -3.11 -2.58 0.76
C TYR A 66 -3.04 -1.22 1.45
N PRO A 67 -3.33 -1.12 2.76
CA PRO A 67 -3.05 0.09 3.49
C PRO A 67 -1.54 0.34 3.46
N TYR A 68 -1.16 1.60 3.41
CA TYR A 68 0.24 1.97 3.47
C TYR A 68 0.44 3.30 4.20
N LEU A 69 1.60 3.42 4.80
CA LEU A 69 2.13 4.66 5.34
C LEU A 69 3.50 4.87 4.73
N GLU A 70 3.83 6.08 4.31
CA GLU A 70 5.12 6.36 3.66
C GLU A 70 5.60 7.75 4.04
N ILE A 71 6.91 7.91 4.21
CA ILE A 71 7.53 9.23 4.22
C ILE A 71 8.20 9.44 2.87
N VAL A 72 7.80 10.51 2.19
CA VAL A 72 8.45 10.99 0.96
C VAL A 72 8.74 12.47 1.16
N ASN A 73 10.00 12.88 1.02
CA ASN A 73 10.45 14.27 1.20
C ASN A 73 10.04 14.91 2.54
N GLY A 74 9.92 14.11 3.62
CA GLY A 74 9.51 14.57 4.94
C GLY A 74 7.98 14.61 5.16
N ASP A 75 7.18 14.39 4.12
CA ASP A 75 5.72 14.35 4.23
C ASP A 75 5.24 12.94 4.54
N LEU A 76 4.53 12.80 5.66
CA LEU A 76 3.80 11.58 6.00
C LEU A 76 2.59 11.44 5.08
N ARG A 77 2.52 10.29 4.41
CA ARG A 77 1.38 9.84 3.62
C ARG A 77 0.71 8.67 4.32
N VAL A 78 -0.61 8.71 4.44
CA VAL A 78 -1.40 7.58 4.96
C VAL A 78 -2.57 7.33 4.02
N GLY A 79 -2.71 6.09 3.56
CA GLY A 79 -3.68 5.74 2.54
C GLY A 79 -3.69 4.28 2.12
N VAL A 80 -4.05 4.04 0.87
CA VAL A 80 -4.12 2.72 0.24
C VAL A 80 -3.36 2.73 -1.08
N LYS A 81 -2.62 1.66 -1.35
CA LYS A 81 -1.80 1.47 -2.54
C LYS A 81 -2.12 0.13 -3.21
N SER A 82 -2.09 0.12 -4.53
CA SER A 82 -2.19 -1.10 -5.33
C SER A 82 -0.95 -1.98 -5.14
N GLY A 83 -1.12 -3.29 -5.14
CA GLY A 83 -0.04 -4.25 -5.00
C GLY A 83 0.38 -4.92 -6.30
N GLY A 84 1.43 -5.74 -6.19
CA GLY A 84 1.97 -6.53 -7.30
C GLY A 84 2.90 -5.74 -8.22
N ARG A 85 3.27 -6.37 -9.33
CA ARG A 85 4.16 -5.79 -10.35
C ARG A 85 3.47 -4.75 -11.22
N PHE A 86 2.19 -4.97 -11.51
CA PHE A 86 1.37 -4.09 -12.33
C PHE A 86 0.37 -3.39 -11.42
N LEU A 87 0.60 -2.10 -11.20
CA LEU A 87 -0.22 -1.30 -10.31
C LEU A 87 -1.45 -0.79 -11.06
N ILE A 88 -2.59 -0.76 -10.37
CA ILE A 88 -3.86 -0.26 -10.90
C ILE A 88 -4.33 0.97 -10.12
N PRO A 89 -5.13 1.87 -10.74
CA PRO A 89 -5.67 3.03 -10.05
C PRO A 89 -6.54 2.65 -8.83
N VAL A 90 -6.39 3.37 -7.72
CA VAL A 90 -7.09 3.06 -6.46
C VAL A 90 -8.47 3.69 -6.38
N GLY A 91 -8.63 4.92 -6.88
CA GLY A 91 -9.85 5.72 -6.66
C GLY A 91 -9.91 6.32 -5.26
N ASP A 92 -11.08 6.80 -4.85
CA ASP A 92 -11.27 7.36 -3.51
C ASP A 92 -11.18 6.23 -2.46
N VAL A 93 -10.74 6.57 -1.26
CA VAL A 93 -10.52 5.60 -0.18
C VAL A 93 -11.30 6.03 1.04
N GLN A 94 -11.86 5.05 1.75
CA GLN A 94 -12.32 5.27 3.10
C GLN A 94 -11.56 4.36 4.06
N LEU A 95 -10.99 4.95 5.11
CA LEU A 95 -10.29 4.27 6.19
C LEU A 95 -11.09 4.38 7.47
N ARG A 96 -11.13 3.33 8.27
CA ARG A 96 -11.66 3.41 9.63
C ARG A 96 -10.84 2.55 10.56
N VAL A 97 -10.41 3.14 11.67
CA VAL A 97 -9.79 2.43 12.78
C VAL A 97 -10.87 2.10 13.81
N ASP A 98 -10.98 0.83 14.18
CA ASP A 98 -11.97 0.30 15.10
C ASP A 98 -13.41 0.79 14.77
N GLN A 99 -14.07 1.44 15.74
CA GLN A 99 -15.40 2.03 15.60
C GLN A 99 -15.36 3.56 15.48
N ASN A 100 -14.20 4.16 15.20
CA ASN A 100 -14.07 5.60 14.99
C ASN A 100 -14.84 6.06 13.75
N LYS A 101 -14.95 7.37 13.56
CA LYS A 101 -15.49 7.93 12.32
C LYS A 101 -14.60 7.52 11.15
N ALA A 102 -15.21 7.10 10.03
CA ALA A 102 -14.45 6.80 8.82
C ALA A 102 -13.87 8.09 8.22
N TRP A 103 -12.59 8.02 7.85
CA TRP A 103 -11.87 9.02 7.09
C TRP A 103 -12.09 8.79 5.61
N THR A 104 -12.55 9.81 4.89
CA THR A 104 -12.55 9.79 3.42
C THR A 104 -11.28 10.47 2.92
N ILE A 105 -10.56 9.77 2.06
CA ILE A 105 -9.39 10.24 1.34
C ILE A 105 -9.75 10.31 -0.15
N SER A 106 -9.87 11.53 -0.67
CA SER A 106 -10.19 11.72 -2.09
C SER A 106 -8.94 11.54 -2.96
N THR A 107 -9.14 11.06 -4.18
CA THR A 107 -8.13 11.13 -5.25
C THR A 107 -7.61 12.55 -5.45
N SER A 108 -8.43 13.58 -5.23
CA SER A 108 -8.05 14.99 -5.40
C SER A 108 -7.02 15.49 -4.39
N GLU A 109 -6.93 14.91 -3.19
CA GLU A 109 -5.92 15.26 -2.17
C GLU A 109 -4.65 14.42 -2.28
N THR A 110 -4.62 13.41 -3.14
CA THR A 110 -3.43 12.59 -3.37
C THR A 110 -2.26 13.45 -3.88
N PRO A 111 -1.08 13.37 -3.22
CA PRO A 111 0.13 14.02 -3.71
C PRO A 111 0.51 13.57 -5.11
N LEU A 112 0.96 14.50 -5.94
CA LEU A 112 1.50 14.21 -7.26
C LEU A 112 3.02 14.14 -7.19
N ASP A 113 3.58 12.94 -7.37
CA ASP A 113 5.03 12.73 -7.36
C ASP A 113 5.68 13.09 -8.70
N TYR A 114 4.94 12.97 -9.80
CA TYR A 114 5.45 13.22 -11.13
C TYR A 114 4.32 13.58 -12.10
N VAL A 115 4.49 14.68 -12.84
CA VAL A 115 3.66 15.04 -13.99
C VAL A 115 4.61 15.24 -15.18
N PRO A 116 4.52 14.45 -16.26
CA PRO A 116 5.43 14.59 -17.41
C PRO A 116 5.31 15.96 -18.08
N GLU A 117 6.34 16.81 -17.97
CA GLU A 117 6.33 18.17 -18.55
C GLU A 117 6.26 18.18 -20.09
N GLY A 118 6.73 17.11 -20.74
CA GLY A 118 6.80 17.03 -22.21
C GLY A 118 5.42 17.13 -22.88
N GLN A 119 4.37 16.62 -22.25
CA GLN A 119 3.00 16.73 -22.78
C GLN A 119 2.47 18.15 -22.69
N LEU A 120 2.81 18.88 -21.62
CA LEU A 120 2.42 20.29 -21.46
C LEU A 120 3.04 21.17 -22.57
N LYS A 121 4.33 20.96 -22.86
CA LYS A 121 5.07 21.71 -23.90
C LYS A 121 4.55 21.42 -25.31
N ALA A 122 4.22 20.16 -25.62
CA ALA A 122 3.67 19.81 -26.92
C ALA A 122 2.31 20.49 -27.19
N MET A 123 1.52 20.73 -26.13
CA MET A 123 0.22 21.39 -26.22
C MET A 123 0.32 22.90 -26.37
N GLN A 124 1.33 23.53 -25.77
CA GLN A 124 1.59 24.97 -25.94
C GLN A 124 1.77 25.37 -27.41
N ALA A 125 2.24 24.44 -28.27
CA ALA A 125 2.32 24.64 -29.71
C ALA A 125 0.95 24.85 -30.40
N TYR A 126 -0.15 24.43 -29.75
CA TYR A 126 -1.53 24.57 -30.24
C TYR A 126 -2.33 25.63 -29.46
N ALA A 127 -1.72 26.32 -28.49
CA ALA A 127 -2.40 27.33 -27.70
C ALA A 127 -2.74 28.58 -28.55
N PRO A 128 -3.81 29.31 -28.19
CA PRO A 128 -4.12 30.60 -28.82
C PRO A 128 -2.93 31.57 -28.72
N LYS A 129 -2.75 32.41 -29.74
CA LYS A 129 -1.68 33.44 -29.75
C LYS A 129 -1.96 34.62 -28.82
N ASP A 130 -3.22 34.81 -28.44
CA ASP A 130 -3.60 35.85 -27.48
C ASP A 130 -3.12 35.45 -26.07
N PRO A 131 -2.30 36.28 -25.39
CA PRO A 131 -1.70 35.92 -24.11
C PRO A 131 -2.70 35.61 -22.99
N GLN A 132 -3.85 36.29 -22.96
CA GLN A 132 -4.88 36.04 -21.95
C GLN A 132 -5.57 34.69 -22.20
N GLN A 133 -5.93 34.40 -23.44
CA GLN A 133 -6.47 33.09 -23.81
C GLN A 133 -5.46 31.96 -23.65
N GLN A 134 -4.18 32.21 -23.94
CA GLN A 134 -3.11 31.24 -23.75
C GLN A 134 -3.02 30.79 -22.29
N GLN A 135 -2.98 31.74 -21.35
CA GLN A 135 -2.89 31.43 -19.92
C GLN A 135 -4.10 30.61 -19.43
N ILE A 136 -5.31 30.93 -19.92
CA ILE A 136 -6.53 30.19 -19.57
C ILE A 136 -6.43 28.75 -20.06
N VAL A 137 -6.01 28.54 -21.31
CA VAL A 137 -5.87 27.20 -21.90
C VAL A 137 -4.79 26.39 -21.20
N GLU A 138 -3.64 27.00 -20.89
CA GLU A 138 -2.54 26.34 -20.18
C GLU A 138 -2.95 25.89 -18.78
N ASN A 139 -3.63 26.76 -18.02
CA ASN A 139 -4.11 26.43 -16.68
C ASN A 139 -5.18 25.34 -16.71
N ALA A 140 -6.12 25.40 -17.64
CA ALA A 140 -7.16 24.38 -17.81
C ALA A 140 -6.53 23.02 -18.16
N TYR A 141 -5.54 23.01 -19.05
CA TYR A 141 -4.85 21.79 -19.44
C TYR A 141 -4.01 21.22 -18.29
N LYS A 142 -3.23 22.07 -17.60
CA LYS A 142 -2.47 21.67 -16.41
C LYS A 142 -3.39 21.03 -15.37
N THR A 143 -4.52 21.68 -15.08
CA THR A 143 -5.52 21.16 -14.12
C THR A 143 -6.08 19.81 -14.58
N ALA A 144 -6.41 19.68 -15.87
CA ALA A 144 -6.89 18.43 -16.43
C ALA A 144 -5.84 17.31 -16.32
N MET A 145 -4.57 17.60 -16.64
CA MET A 145 -3.47 16.65 -16.53
C MET A 145 -3.20 16.24 -15.09
N GLU A 146 -3.20 17.17 -14.14
CA GLU A 146 -3.07 16.86 -12.72
C GLU A 146 -4.24 15.98 -12.24
N ALA A 147 -5.47 16.30 -12.64
CA ALA A 147 -6.65 15.49 -12.30
C ALA A 147 -6.56 14.08 -12.90
N THR A 148 -6.13 13.95 -14.16
CA THR A 148 -5.89 12.65 -14.80
C THR A 148 -4.79 11.88 -14.09
N ALA A 149 -3.66 12.52 -13.76
CA ALA A 149 -2.55 11.89 -13.05
C ALA A 149 -2.98 11.36 -11.68
N ARG A 150 -3.73 12.17 -10.91
CA ARG A 150 -4.32 11.72 -9.62
C ARG A 150 -5.30 10.57 -9.80
N SER A 151 -6.17 10.64 -10.81
CA SER A 151 -7.18 9.61 -11.09
C SER A 151 -6.57 8.28 -11.51
N MET A 152 -5.40 8.31 -12.14
CA MET A 152 -4.65 7.13 -12.57
C MET A 152 -3.61 6.67 -11.53
N SER A 153 -3.52 7.34 -10.39
CA SER A 153 -2.51 7.06 -9.39
C SER A 153 -2.70 5.65 -8.80
N PRO A 154 -1.61 4.87 -8.67
CA PRO A 154 -1.65 3.54 -8.04
C PRO A 154 -1.78 3.61 -6.51
N PHE A 155 -1.97 4.81 -5.95
CA PHE A 155 -2.24 5.03 -4.55
C PHE A 155 -3.17 6.23 -4.36
N THR A 156 -3.89 6.22 -3.24
CA THR A 156 -4.64 7.38 -2.75
C THR A 156 -4.26 7.58 -1.31
N ALA A 157 -3.79 8.79 -0.98
CA ALA A 157 -3.24 9.07 0.34
C ALA A 157 -3.53 10.50 0.78
N SER A 158 -3.76 10.63 2.08
CA SER A 158 -3.79 11.91 2.78
C SER A 158 -2.40 12.31 3.25
N THR A 159 -2.20 13.59 3.48
CA THR A 159 -1.00 14.18 4.10
C THR A 159 -1.39 15.13 5.24
N GLY A 160 -0.38 15.75 5.88
CA GLY A 160 -0.59 16.79 6.89
C GLY A 160 -1.37 16.31 8.13
N GLU A 161 -2.22 17.17 8.67
CA GLU A 161 -2.98 16.89 9.90
C GLU A 161 -3.90 15.67 9.79
N LYS A 162 -4.47 15.42 8.60
CA LYS A 162 -5.33 14.25 8.36
C LYS A 162 -4.51 12.96 8.47
N ALA A 163 -3.36 12.90 7.80
CA ALA A 163 -2.46 11.75 7.88
C ALA A 163 -1.98 11.48 9.31
N GLN A 164 -1.61 12.54 10.04
CA GLN A 164 -1.19 12.45 11.45
C GLN A 164 -2.32 11.95 12.37
N SER A 165 -3.55 12.42 12.14
CA SER A 165 -4.72 11.98 12.89
C SER A 165 -5.03 10.50 12.65
N ILE A 166 -4.97 10.05 11.39
CA ILE A 166 -5.17 8.64 11.04
C ILE A 166 -4.08 7.77 11.68
N LEU A 167 -2.80 8.18 11.59
CA LEU A 167 -1.69 7.46 12.21
C LEU A 167 -1.87 7.35 13.74
N LYS A 168 -2.29 8.44 14.39
CA LYS A 168 -2.56 8.43 15.84
C LYS A 168 -3.65 7.42 16.20
N GLU A 169 -4.74 7.39 15.43
CA GLU A 169 -5.79 6.37 15.61
C GLU A 169 -5.19 4.97 15.43
N MET A 170 -4.43 4.73 14.36
CA MET A 170 -3.82 3.44 14.07
C MET A 170 -2.88 2.94 15.18
N ARG A 171 -2.15 3.83 15.87
CA ARG A 171 -1.28 3.45 16.99
C ARG A 171 -2.04 3.06 18.26
N SER A 172 -3.20 3.65 18.48
CA SER A 172 -4.04 3.38 19.66
C SER A 172 -5.09 2.30 19.44
N GLY A 173 -5.41 2.01 18.18
CA GLY A 173 -6.48 1.11 17.77
C GLY A 173 -6.04 -0.34 17.64
N LYS A 174 -6.99 -1.21 17.27
CA LYS A 174 -6.75 -2.66 17.15
C LYS A 174 -6.94 -3.18 15.73
N THR A 175 -7.81 -2.54 14.96
CA THR A 175 -8.15 -2.95 13.60
C THR A 175 -8.25 -1.75 12.68
N LEU A 176 -7.64 -1.83 11.51
CA LEU A 176 -7.88 -0.92 10.39
C LEU A 176 -8.71 -1.65 9.34
N ILE A 177 -9.87 -1.08 9.01
CA ILE A 177 -10.61 -1.46 7.81
C ILE A 177 -10.48 -0.36 6.76
N TYR A 178 -10.45 -0.75 5.50
CA TYR A 178 -10.52 0.18 4.38
C TYR A 178 -11.50 -0.28 3.34
N ARG A 179 -11.94 0.66 2.50
CA ARG A 179 -12.59 0.37 1.24
C ARG A 179 -12.21 1.35 0.16
N THR A 180 -12.19 0.88 -1.09
CA THR A 180 -12.05 1.73 -2.27
C THR A 180 -13.42 2.08 -2.84
N VAL A 181 -13.56 3.30 -3.34
CA VAL A 181 -14.73 3.81 -4.04
C VAL A 181 -14.27 4.20 -5.44
N GLY A 182 -14.61 3.34 -6.41
CA GLY A 182 -14.31 3.59 -7.81
C GLY A 182 -15.19 4.69 -8.40
N LEU A 183 -14.76 5.26 -9.53
CA LEU A 183 -15.56 6.20 -10.30
C LEU A 183 -16.89 5.53 -10.70
N ASN A 184 -18.00 6.12 -10.23
CA ASN A 184 -19.36 5.66 -10.51
C ASN A 184 -19.64 4.20 -10.11
N GLN A 185 -18.99 3.72 -9.03
CA GLN A 185 -19.25 2.39 -8.46
C GLN A 185 -19.56 2.48 -6.97
N ALA A 186 -20.49 1.65 -6.50
CA ALA A 186 -20.62 1.38 -5.07
C ALA A 186 -19.29 0.77 -4.54
N ALA A 187 -19.01 0.94 -3.25
CA ALA A 187 -17.74 0.50 -2.63
C ALA A 187 -17.30 -0.89 -3.13
N SER A 188 -16.13 -0.94 -3.78
CA SER A 188 -15.76 -2.03 -4.69
C SER A 188 -14.83 -3.07 -4.06
N THR A 189 -14.02 -2.69 -3.08
CA THR A 189 -13.12 -3.61 -2.38
C THR A 189 -13.00 -3.19 -0.93
N THR A 190 -12.98 -4.17 -0.02
CA THR A 190 -12.73 -3.96 1.41
C THR A 190 -11.53 -4.80 1.85
N GLY A 191 -10.86 -4.37 2.90
CA GLY A 191 -9.93 -5.22 3.62
C GLY A 191 -9.82 -4.79 5.07
N GLU A 192 -9.35 -5.71 5.89
CA GLU A 192 -9.27 -5.60 7.33
C GLU A 192 -7.93 -6.12 7.81
N TYR A 193 -7.26 -5.33 8.65
CA TYR A 193 -5.92 -5.63 9.16
C TYR A 193 -5.83 -5.31 10.64
N VAL A 194 -5.25 -6.24 11.39
CA VAL A 194 -4.94 -6.03 12.81
C VAL A 194 -3.79 -5.02 12.94
N LEU A 195 -3.94 -4.10 13.89
CA LEU A 195 -2.95 -3.10 14.30
C LEU A 195 -2.22 -3.64 15.52
N ASP A 196 -1.27 -4.55 15.30
CA ASP A 196 -0.49 -5.18 16.35
C ASP A 196 0.89 -4.51 16.52
N GLN A 197 1.71 -5.08 17.41
CA GLN A 197 3.06 -4.58 17.70
C GLN A 197 3.97 -4.50 16.46
N SER A 198 3.69 -5.26 15.39
CA SER A 198 4.48 -5.20 14.16
C SER A 198 4.34 -3.86 13.44
N LEU A 199 3.20 -3.18 13.57
CA LEU A 199 3.01 -1.82 13.04
C LEU A 199 4.05 -0.88 13.62
N GLU A 200 4.16 -0.85 14.95
CA GLU A 200 5.06 0.09 15.61
C GLU A 200 6.54 -0.26 15.44
N VAL A 201 6.84 -1.53 15.18
CA VAL A 201 8.19 -1.93 14.74
C VAL A 201 8.49 -1.40 13.34
N ALA A 202 7.56 -1.56 12.39
CA ALA A 202 7.73 -1.11 11.02
C ALA A 202 7.77 0.42 10.91
N LEU A 203 6.94 1.15 11.65
CA LEU A 203 6.94 2.62 11.69
C LEU A 203 8.30 3.16 12.15
N ARG A 204 8.86 2.60 13.22
CA ARG A 204 10.20 2.96 13.70
C ARG A 204 11.30 2.67 12.68
N GLN A 205 11.20 1.56 11.94
CA GLN A 205 12.15 1.25 10.86
C GLN A 205 12.13 2.29 9.73
N CYS A 206 10.97 2.89 9.45
CA CYS A 206 10.84 3.98 8.48
C CYS A 206 11.04 5.39 9.08
N GLY A 207 11.39 5.51 10.36
CA GLY A 207 11.54 6.81 11.02
C GLY A 207 10.22 7.59 11.20
N ILE A 208 9.07 6.90 11.14
CA ILE A 208 7.75 7.49 11.37
C ILE A 208 7.51 7.54 12.89
N GLN A 209 7.60 8.75 13.47
CA GLN A 209 7.39 9.02 14.90
C GLN A 209 5.97 9.40 15.25
#